data_AF-A0A9W6L7L2-F1
#
_entry.id   AF-A0A9W6L7L2-F1
#
_cell.length_a   1.000
_cell.length_b   1.000
_cell.length_c   1.000
_cell.angle_alpha   90.00
_cell.angle_beta   90.00
_cell.angle_gamma   90.00
#
_symmetry.space_group_name_H-M   'P 1'
#
loop_
_entity.id
_entity.type
_entity.pdbx_description
1 polymer ?
#
loop_
_entity_poly.entity_id
_entity_poly.type
_entity_poly.pdbx_seq_one_letter_code
_entity_poly.pdbx_strand_id
1 'polypeptide(L)'
;MWGFAPRMIPHIVARMGAGGAVRWFAANMPRYLVSMRVLGHQRTHLAGMVISLYNGCLYCAYAHGYALELLYLRDRDRLFPLDARTLEGWIGLPPRLLADRVQDVLRAAGMQAEAMWVDTTIGLLHGDQQPVDGEEMRLAHLVRMFGTMNRIAVEAGCTEPDEAQNPVNKDRAVKERNAALRNAHV
;
A
#
# COMPACT_ATOMS: atom_id res chain seq x y z
N MET A 1 -10.29 -9.21 -5.51
CA MET A 1 -10.15 -8.81 -6.93
C MET A 1 -9.82 -7.33 -6.93
N TRP A 2 -8.90 -6.86 -7.78
CA TRP A 2 -8.49 -5.45 -7.83
C TRP A 2 -9.71 -4.57 -8.13
N GLY A 3 -9.77 -3.39 -7.51
CA GLY A 3 -10.86 -2.43 -7.70
C GLY A 3 -10.96 -1.90 -9.14
N PHE A 4 -9.86 -2.00 -9.91
CA PHE A 4 -9.67 -1.55 -11.28
C PHE A 4 -8.54 -2.37 -11.95
N ALA A 5 -8.36 -2.25 -13.27
CA ALA A 5 -7.21 -2.84 -13.97
C ALA A 5 -6.00 -1.91 -13.83
N PRO A 6 -4.93 -2.29 -13.11
CA PRO A 6 -3.80 -1.40 -12.85
C PRO A 6 -3.08 -1.01 -14.14
N ARG A 7 -2.83 0.28 -14.33
CA ARG A 7 -1.98 0.82 -15.40
C ARG A 7 -0.57 0.22 -15.42
N MET A 8 -0.14 -0.38 -14.30
CA MET A 8 1.14 -1.07 -14.14
C MET A 8 1.22 -2.44 -14.86
N ILE A 9 0.11 -3.13 -15.16
CA ILE A 9 0.16 -4.49 -15.75
C ILE A 9 0.96 -4.53 -17.07
N PRO A 10 0.73 -3.62 -18.04
CA PRO A 10 1.54 -3.57 -19.26
C PRO A 10 3.04 -3.44 -19.01
N HIS A 11 3.45 -2.65 -18.02
CA HIS A 11 4.87 -2.47 -17.67
C HIS A 11 5.49 -3.74 -17.07
N ILE A 12 4.73 -4.49 -16.28
CA ILE A 12 5.15 -5.82 -15.77
C ILE A 12 5.36 -6.79 -16.94
N VAL A 13 4.42 -6.83 -17.88
CA VAL A 13 4.53 -7.69 -19.08
C VAL A 13 5.71 -7.27 -19.95
N ALA A 14 5.93 -5.97 -20.16
CA ALA A 14 7.07 -5.47 -20.92
C ALA A 14 8.41 -5.86 -20.28
N ARG A 15 8.49 -5.82 -18.94
CA ARG A 15 9.73 -6.15 -18.21
C ARG A 15 10.03 -7.64 -18.12
N MET A 16 9.00 -8.48 -17.97
CA MET A 16 9.13 -9.92 -17.69
C MET A 16 8.86 -10.83 -18.89
N GLY A 17 8.28 -10.28 -19.96
CA GLY A 17 7.61 -11.06 -21.01
C GLY A 17 6.27 -11.64 -20.54
N ALA A 18 5.39 -11.97 -21.48
CA ALA A 18 4.04 -12.46 -21.17
C ALA A 18 4.05 -13.75 -20.32
N GLY A 19 4.84 -14.76 -20.72
CA GLY A 19 4.96 -16.00 -19.96
C GLY A 19 5.58 -15.81 -18.57
N GLY A 20 6.59 -14.93 -18.47
CA GLY A 20 7.22 -14.58 -17.20
C GLY A 20 6.25 -13.87 -16.25
N ALA A 21 5.49 -12.90 -16.76
CA ALA A 21 4.47 -12.19 -16.00
C ALA A 21 3.37 -13.15 -15.49
N VAL A 22 2.85 -14.04 -16.35
CA VAL A 22 1.85 -15.05 -15.95
C VAL A 22 2.39 -15.94 -14.83
N ARG A 23 3.61 -16.47 -14.97
CA ARG A 23 4.24 -17.29 -13.92
C ARG A 23 4.43 -16.51 -12.62
N TRP A 24 4.84 -15.26 -12.71
CA TRP A 24 5.05 -14.40 -11.55
C TRP A 24 3.74 -14.11 -10.81
N PHE A 25 2.67 -13.77 -11.53
CA PHE A 25 1.34 -13.56 -10.93
C PHE A 25 0.79 -14.86 -10.34
N ALA A 26 0.91 -15.99 -11.03
CA ALA A 26 0.46 -17.29 -10.53
C ALA A 26 1.17 -17.68 -9.21
N ALA A 27 2.46 -17.36 -9.07
CA ALA A 27 3.22 -17.63 -7.85
C ALA A 27 2.89 -16.67 -6.70
N ASN A 28 2.57 -15.40 -6.99
CA ASN A 28 2.43 -14.36 -5.96
C ASN A 28 0.98 -14.06 -5.56
N MET A 29 0.04 -14.04 -6.51
CA MET A 29 -1.33 -13.61 -6.27
C MET A 29 -2.07 -14.48 -5.24
N PRO A 30 -1.98 -15.83 -5.26
CA PRO A 30 -2.66 -16.64 -4.25
C PRO A 30 -2.20 -16.31 -2.82
N ARG A 31 -0.88 -16.19 -2.61
CA ARG A 31 -0.31 -15.83 -1.29
C ARG A 31 -0.70 -14.43 -0.86
N TYR A 32 -0.75 -13.48 -1.80
CA TYR A 32 -1.24 -12.12 -1.55
C TYR A 32 -2.71 -12.11 -1.12
N LEU A 33 -3.59 -12.84 -1.82
CA LEU A 33 -5.02 -12.94 -1.48
C LEU A 33 -5.23 -13.56 -0.10
N VAL A 34 -4.48 -14.61 0.25
CA VAL A 34 -4.53 -15.20 1.59
C VAL A 34 -4.01 -14.21 2.64
N SER A 35 -2.93 -13.48 2.34
CA SER A 35 -2.39 -12.47 3.26
C SER A 35 -3.40 -11.35 3.53
N MET A 36 -4.09 -10.85 2.52
CA MET A 36 -5.20 -9.90 2.71
C MET A 36 -6.32 -10.46 3.58
N ARG A 37 -6.63 -11.76 3.46
CA ARG A 37 -7.66 -12.40 4.27
C ARG A 37 -7.26 -12.57 5.73
N VAL A 38 -6.00 -12.91 5.98
CA VAL A 38 -5.47 -13.20 7.33
C VAL A 38 -5.10 -11.91 8.07
N LEU A 39 -4.30 -11.04 7.45
CA LEU A 39 -3.88 -9.76 8.04
C LEU A 39 -4.99 -8.71 8.03
N GLY A 40 -5.98 -8.89 7.17
CA GLY A 40 -7.02 -7.90 6.91
C GLY A 40 -6.59 -6.85 5.88
N HIS A 41 -7.58 -6.16 5.33
CA HIS A 41 -7.37 -5.17 4.27
C HIS A 41 -6.58 -3.95 4.76
N GLN A 42 -6.93 -3.38 5.91
CA GLN A 42 -6.28 -2.17 6.44
C GLN A 42 -4.77 -2.40 6.64
N ARG A 43 -4.39 -3.47 7.35
CA ARG A 43 -2.97 -3.83 7.57
C ARG A 43 -2.23 -4.09 6.27
N THR A 44 -2.85 -4.80 5.33
CA THR A 44 -2.21 -5.10 4.04
C THR A 44 -1.98 -3.83 3.22
N HIS A 45 -2.93 -2.89 3.21
CA HIS A 45 -2.75 -1.62 2.52
C HIS A 45 -1.78 -0.69 3.24
N LEU A 46 -1.75 -0.67 4.58
CA LEU A 46 -0.73 0.03 5.35
C LEU A 46 0.68 -0.47 5.01
N ALA A 47 0.89 -1.80 5.03
CA ALA A 47 2.16 -2.39 4.64
C ALA A 47 2.52 -2.03 3.18
N GLY A 48 1.58 -2.16 2.25
CA GLY A 48 1.80 -1.80 0.84
C GLY A 48 2.15 -0.32 0.64
N MET A 49 1.54 0.58 1.41
CA MET A 49 1.87 2.01 1.39
C MET A 49 3.29 2.24 1.90
N VAL A 50 3.65 1.69 3.06
CA VAL A 50 4.99 1.83 3.67
C VAL A 50 6.08 1.26 2.75
N ILE A 51 5.88 0.05 2.22
CA ILE A 51 6.80 -0.59 1.27
C ILE A 51 7.00 0.28 0.03
N SER A 52 5.91 0.83 -0.51
CA SER A 52 5.97 1.65 -1.72
C SER A 52 6.65 3.00 -1.48
N LEU A 53 6.41 3.63 -0.34
CA LEU A 53 7.10 4.87 0.07
C LEU A 53 8.59 4.63 0.25
N TYR A 54 8.96 3.55 0.95
CA TYR A 54 10.34 3.15 1.14
C TYR A 54 11.06 2.92 -0.20
N ASN A 55 10.39 2.28 -1.15
CA ASN A 55 10.93 1.99 -2.48
C ASN A 55 10.84 3.18 -3.45
N GLY A 56 10.30 4.33 -3.03
CA GLY A 56 10.13 5.51 -3.89
C GLY A 56 9.07 5.38 -4.98
N CYS A 57 8.13 4.42 -4.90
CA CYS A 57 7.03 4.30 -5.86
C CYS A 57 5.81 5.14 -5.43
N LEU A 58 5.72 6.38 -5.89
CA LEU A 58 4.57 7.26 -5.61
C LEU A 58 3.24 6.66 -6.11
N TYR A 59 3.20 6.17 -7.35
CA TYR A 59 2.02 5.52 -7.93
C TYR A 59 1.46 4.41 -7.00
N CYS A 60 2.35 3.56 -6.52
CA CYS A 60 2.00 2.42 -5.69
C CYS A 60 1.61 2.86 -4.27
N ALA A 61 2.36 3.82 -3.70
CA ALA A 61 2.08 4.38 -2.38
C ALA A 61 0.70 5.04 -2.35
N TYR A 62 0.36 5.81 -3.38
CA TYR A 62 -0.96 6.41 -3.54
C TYR A 62 -2.06 5.34 -3.60
N ALA A 63 -1.92 4.31 -4.45
CA ALA A 63 -2.96 3.29 -4.62
C ALA A 63 -3.27 2.54 -3.30
N HIS A 64 -2.26 2.32 -2.47
CA HIS A 64 -2.41 1.73 -1.15
C HIS A 64 -2.92 2.73 -0.09
N GLY A 65 -2.39 3.95 -0.07
CA GLY A 65 -2.82 5.01 0.85
C GLY A 65 -4.29 5.38 0.63
N TYR A 66 -4.71 5.55 -0.62
CA TYR A 66 -6.09 5.86 -0.95
C TYR A 66 -7.04 4.70 -0.61
N ALA A 67 -6.60 3.45 -0.79
CA ALA A 67 -7.37 2.30 -0.30
C ALA A 67 -7.53 2.32 1.22
N LEU A 68 -6.49 2.71 1.97
CA LEU A 68 -6.55 2.83 3.43
C LEU A 68 -7.53 3.94 3.85
N GLU A 69 -7.51 5.10 3.19
CA GLU A 69 -8.47 6.20 3.43
C GLU A 69 -9.92 5.73 3.26
N LEU A 70 -10.24 5.10 2.12
CA LEU A 70 -11.61 4.68 1.82
C LEU A 70 -12.08 3.58 2.76
N LEU A 71 -11.23 2.60 3.09
CA LEU A 71 -11.56 1.56 4.07
C LEU A 71 -11.80 2.16 5.45
N TYR A 72 -10.95 3.11 5.86
CA TYR A 72 -11.07 3.75 7.15
C TYR A 72 -12.35 4.58 7.28
N LEU A 73 -12.68 5.37 6.25
CA LEU A 73 -13.93 6.13 6.20
C LEU A 73 -15.15 5.21 6.25
N ARG A 74 -15.16 4.13 5.46
CA ARG A 74 -16.25 3.16 5.45
C ARG A 74 -16.44 2.50 6.82
N ASP A 75 -15.34 2.13 7.47
CA ASP A 75 -15.39 1.31 8.69
C ASP A 75 -15.60 2.15 9.97
N ARG A 76 -15.24 3.45 9.95
CA ARG A 76 -15.22 4.32 11.14
C ARG A 76 -15.95 5.64 11.00
N ASP A 77 -16.53 5.91 9.84
CA ASP A 77 -17.32 7.11 9.57
C ASP A 77 -16.55 8.45 9.70
N ARG A 78 -15.21 8.39 9.66
CA ARG A 78 -14.32 9.54 9.83
C ARG A 78 -13.17 9.51 8.82
N LEU A 79 -12.64 10.68 8.47
CA LEU A 79 -11.47 10.78 7.60
C LEU A 79 -10.26 10.10 8.24
N PHE A 80 -9.49 9.38 7.43
CA PHE A 80 -8.16 8.96 7.83
C PHE A 80 -7.26 10.20 7.94
N PRO A 81 -6.37 10.33 8.95
CA PRO A 81 -5.59 11.55 9.13
C PRO A 81 -4.67 11.90 7.95
N LEU A 82 -4.25 10.90 7.18
CA LEU A 82 -3.42 11.09 5.99
C LEU A 82 -4.27 11.19 4.72
N ASP A 83 -4.02 12.21 3.92
CA ASP A 83 -4.52 12.34 2.54
C ASP A 83 -3.48 11.77 1.57
N ALA A 84 -3.84 10.75 0.78
CA ALA A 84 -2.93 10.10 -0.15
C ALA A 84 -2.33 11.06 -1.19
N ARG A 85 -3.00 12.19 -1.49
CA ARG A 85 -2.48 13.23 -2.38
C ARG A 85 -1.23 13.92 -1.83
N THR A 86 -0.99 13.85 -0.52
CA THR A 86 0.17 14.45 0.14
C THR A 86 1.40 13.53 0.18
N LEU A 87 1.28 12.29 -0.30
CA LEU A 87 2.35 11.28 -0.21
C LEU A 87 3.56 11.60 -1.10
N GLU A 88 3.44 12.48 -2.09
CA GLU A 88 4.59 12.92 -2.89
C GLU A 88 5.71 13.49 -2.00
N GLY A 89 5.35 14.30 -0.99
CA GLY A 89 6.31 14.87 -0.03
C GLY A 89 6.88 13.87 0.97
N TRP A 90 6.56 12.59 0.84
CA TRP A 90 7.06 11.50 1.69
C TRP A 90 8.03 10.58 0.95
N ILE A 91 8.13 10.71 -0.38
CA ILE A 91 9.09 9.95 -1.19
C ILE A 91 10.51 10.40 -0.85
N GLY A 92 11.41 9.44 -0.67
CA GLY A 92 12.82 9.70 -0.37
C GLY A 92 13.11 10.09 1.07
N LEU A 93 12.13 10.07 1.97
CA LEU A 93 12.39 10.26 3.39
C LEU A 93 13.33 9.16 3.94
N PRO A 94 14.24 9.50 4.86
CA PRO A 94 15.00 8.50 5.60
C PRO A 94 14.07 7.50 6.30
N PRO A 95 14.40 6.20 6.38
CA PRO A 95 13.51 5.18 6.94
C PRO A 95 12.97 5.49 8.34
N ARG A 96 13.81 6.06 9.22
CA ARG A 96 13.39 6.48 10.57
C ARG A 96 12.34 7.60 10.52
N LEU A 97 12.56 8.61 9.69
CA LEU A 97 11.61 9.72 9.54
C LEU A 97 10.30 9.26 8.89
N LEU A 98 10.37 8.32 7.94
CA LEU A 98 9.18 7.68 7.38
C LEU A 98 8.41 6.92 8.47
N ALA A 99 9.11 6.13 9.30
CA ALA A 99 8.50 5.43 10.43
C ALA A 99 7.79 6.43 11.36
N ASP A 100 8.49 7.46 11.84
CA ASP A 100 7.95 8.47 12.75
C ASP A 100 6.67 9.13 12.19
N ARG A 101 6.68 9.54 10.91
CA ARG A 101 5.50 10.14 10.27
C ARG A 101 4.32 9.18 10.18
N VAL A 102 4.58 7.91 9.86
CA VAL A 102 3.52 6.90 9.82
C VAL A 102 2.98 6.64 11.23
N GLN A 103 3.85 6.58 12.24
CA GLN A 103 3.46 6.42 13.65
C GLN A 103 2.54 7.56 14.11
N ASP A 104 2.85 8.81 13.74
CA ASP A 104 2.00 9.96 14.07
C ASP A 104 0.62 9.88 13.41
N VAL A 105 0.55 9.47 12.14
CA VAL A 105 -0.72 9.21 11.44
C VAL A 105 -1.52 8.12 12.14
N LEU A 106 -0.88 7.01 12.52
CA LEU A 106 -1.56 5.90 13.21
C LEU A 106 -2.05 6.29 14.59
N ARG A 107 -1.28 7.10 15.33
CA ARG A 107 -1.69 7.66 16.62
C ARG A 107 -2.93 8.55 16.47
N ALA A 108 -2.90 9.48 15.52
CA ALA A 108 -4.05 10.34 15.21
C ALA A 108 -5.27 9.52 14.75
N ALA A 109 -5.03 8.40 14.07
CA ALA A 109 -6.07 7.50 13.60
C ALA A 109 -6.61 6.55 14.68
N GLY A 110 -6.06 6.54 15.90
CA GLY A 110 -6.40 5.54 16.92
C GLY A 110 -6.09 4.10 16.47
N MET A 111 -5.02 3.92 15.72
CA MET A 111 -4.54 2.65 15.16
C MET A 111 -3.17 2.26 15.73
N GLN A 112 -2.96 2.50 17.02
CA GLN A 112 -1.67 2.26 17.69
C GLN A 112 -1.23 0.80 17.63
N ALA A 113 -2.17 -0.15 17.55
CA ALA A 113 -1.85 -1.56 17.37
C ALA A 113 -1.14 -1.85 16.02
N GLU A 114 -1.33 -0.99 15.01
CA GLU A 114 -0.67 -1.13 13.71
C GLU A 114 0.75 -0.56 13.68
N ALA A 115 1.15 0.19 14.72
CA ALA A 115 2.50 0.74 14.89
C ALA A 115 3.57 -0.35 14.78
N MET A 116 3.38 -1.44 15.53
CA MET A 116 4.30 -2.56 15.57
C MET A 116 4.47 -3.20 14.19
N TRP A 117 3.39 -3.29 13.41
CA TRP A 117 3.43 -3.84 12.06
C TRP A 117 4.21 -2.96 11.09
N VAL A 118 4.15 -1.63 11.25
CA VAL A 118 4.97 -0.70 10.45
C VAL A 118 6.45 -0.88 10.76
N ASP A 119 6.80 -0.97 12.03
CA ASP A 119 8.20 -1.16 12.46
C ASP A 119 8.73 -2.50 11.93
N THR A 120 7.96 -3.59 12.08
CA THR A 120 8.27 -4.90 11.47
C THR A 120 8.42 -4.79 9.94
N THR A 121 7.54 -4.05 9.25
CA THR A 121 7.62 -3.88 7.79
C THR A 121 8.92 -3.20 7.39
N ILE A 122 9.34 -2.16 8.11
CA ILE A 122 10.58 -1.42 7.85
C ILE A 122 11.80 -2.28 8.18
N GLY A 123 11.78 -3.03 9.28
CA GLY A 123 12.85 -3.97 9.63
C GLY A 123 13.06 -5.05 8.55
N LEU A 124 11.97 -5.60 8.00
CA LEU A 124 12.01 -6.55 6.89
C LEU A 124 12.50 -5.92 5.58
N LEU A 125 12.18 -4.64 5.33
CA LEU A 125 12.67 -3.90 4.16
C LEU A 125 14.16 -3.62 4.23
N HIS A 126 14.67 -3.25 5.41
CA HIS A 126 16.08 -2.97 5.62
C HIS A 126 16.93 -4.25 5.66
N GLY A 127 16.32 -5.38 6.03
CA GLY A 127 17.01 -6.67 6.19
C GLY A 127 17.58 -6.92 7.59
N ASP A 128 17.31 -6.03 8.55
CA ASP A 128 17.71 -6.16 9.96
C ASP A 128 16.91 -7.24 10.70
N GLN A 129 15.74 -7.60 10.18
CA GLN A 129 14.84 -8.56 10.78
C GLN A 129 14.57 -9.73 9.83
N GLN A 130 14.48 -10.93 10.42
CA GLN A 130 13.91 -12.11 9.76
C GLN A 130 12.50 -12.36 10.32
N PRO A 131 11.55 -12.82 9.48
CA PRO A 131 10.20 -13.11 9.93
C PRO A 131 10.20 -14.26 10.94
N VAL A 132 9.58 -14.05 12.10
CA VAL A 132 9.59 -15.05 13.20
C VAL A 132 8.34 -15.92 13.27
N ASP A 133 7.25 -15.52 12.62
CA ASP A 133 5.98 -16.24 12.64
C ASP A 133 5.24 -16.24 11.29
N GLY A 134 4.04 -16.83 11.27
CA GLY A 134 3.22 -16.94 10.07
C GLY A 134 2.68 -15.61 9.53
N GLU A 135 2.51 -14.59 10.36
CA GLU A 135 2.05 -13.27 9.95
C GLU A 135 3.20 -12.43 9.38
N GLU A 136 4.36 -12.44 10.05
CA GLU A 136 5.58 -11.81 9.53
C GLU A 136 6.07 -12.47 8.23
N MET A 137 5.90 -13.79 8.09
CA MET A 137 6.18 -14.49 6.82
C MET A 137 5.31 -13.99 5.66
N ARG A 138 4.07 -13.58 5.95
CA ARG A 138 3.18 -12.95 4.95
C ARG A 138 3.66 -11.54 4.64
N LEU A 139 4.05 -10.78 5.65
CA LEU A 139 4.59 -9.44 5.47
C LEU A 139 5.88 -9.46 4.64
N ALA A 140 6.78 -10.40 4.90
CA ALA A 140 7.99 -10.61 4.11
C ALA A 140 7.67 -11.00 2.65
N HIS A 141 6.58 -11.74 2.42
CA HIS A 141 6.08 -11.98 1.06
C HIS A 141 5.60 -10.70 0.39
N LEU A 142 4.86 -9.83 1.10
CA LEU A 142 4.43 -8.52 0.59
C LEU A 142 5.64 -7.64 0.25
N VAL A 143 6.66 -7.59 1.12
CA VAL A 143 7.91 -6.85 0.88
C VAL A 143 8.56 -7.27 -0.44
N ARG A 144 8.71 -8.58 -0.69
CA ARG A 144 9.31 -9.07 -1.95
C ARG A 144 8.43 -8.81 -3.17
N MET A 145 7.13 -9.08 -3.05
CA MET A 145 6.18 -8.94 -4.14
C MET A 145 6.04 -7.48 -4.56
N PHE A 146 5.75 -6.59 -3.61
CA PHE A 146 5.63 -5.17 -3.87
C PHE A 146 6.97 -4.54 -4.21
N GLY A 147 8.10 -4.95 -3.63
CA GLY A 147 9.41 -4.49 -4.06
C GLY A 147 9.69 -4.74 -5.55
N THR A 148 9.24 -5.90 -6.07
CA THR A 148 9.32 -6.17 -7.51
C THR A 148 8.43 -5.23 -8.32
N MET A 149 7.17 -5.04 -7.90
CA MET A 149 6.23 -4.17 -8.60
C MET A 149 6.64 -2.69 -8.55
N ASN A 150 7.06 -2.21 -7.39
CA ASN A 150 7.53 -0.84 -7.16
C ASN A 150 8.73 -0.53 -8.06
N ARG A 151 9.72 -1.42 -8.12
CA ARG A 151 10.87 -1.25 -9.01
C ARG A 151 10.45 -1.13 -10.47
N ILE A 152 9.55 -2.00 -10.95
CA ILE A 152 9.05 -1.94 -12.33
C ILE A 152 8.32 -0.63 -12.59
N ALA A 153 7.46 -0.19 -11.66
CA ALA A 153 6.72 1.05 -11.80
C ALA A 153 7.64 2.28 -11.82
N VAL A 154 8.65 2.31 -10.95
CA VAL A 154 9.66 3.39 -10.91
C VAL A 154 10.49 3.40 -12.20
N GLU A 155 11.01 2.25 -12.64
CA GLU A 155 11.76 2.11 -13.90
C GLU A 155 10.93 2.54 -15.12
N ALA A 156 9.62 2.31 -15.10
CA ALA A 156 8.69 2.70 -16.15
C ALA A 156 8.22 4.18 -16.06
N GLY A 157 8.63 4.92 -15.03
CA GLY A 157 8.20 6.31 -14.83
C GLY A 157 6.73 6.46 -14.44
N CYS A 158 6.11 5.45 -13.82
CA CYS A 158 4.73 5.55 -13.33
C CYS A 158 4.66 6.51 -12.13
N THR A 159 4.22 7.74 -12.37
CA THR A 159 4.09 8.78 -11.33
C THR A 159 2.65 9.20 -11.09
N GLU A 160 1.80 9.18 -12.11
CA GLU A 160 0.42 9.64 -12.00
C GLU A 160 -0.43 8.76 -11.08
N PRO A 161 -1.02 9.31 -10.01
CA PRO A 161 -2.00 8.62 -9.19
C PRO A 161 -3.12 8.00 -10.02
N ASP A 162 -3.57 6.81 -9.62
CA ASP A 162 -4.69 6.12 -10.25
C ASP A 162 -5.87 5.99 -9.27
N GLU A 163 -6.27 4.76 -8.98
CA GLU A 163 -7.37 4.44 -8.11
C GLU A 163 -6.92 3.61 -6.90
N ALA A 164 -7.81 3.43 -5.92
CA ALA A 164 -7.51 2.65 -4.74
C ALA A 164 -7.37 1.15 -5.08
N GLN A 165 -6.31 0.50 -4.57
CA GLN A 165 -5.98 -0.91 -4.87
C GLN A 165 -6.88 -1.92 -4.12
N ASN A 166 -8.18 -1.68 -4.01
CA ASN A 166 -9.09 -2.49 -3.20
C ASN A 166 -10.51 -2.47 -3.78
N PRO A 167 -11.34 -3.52 -3.56
CA PRO A 167 -12.75 -3.48 -3.94
C PRO A 167 -13.54 -2.25 -3.48
N VAL A 168 -13.18 -1.62 -2.34
CA VAL A 168 -13.82 -0.37 -1.86
C VAL A 168 -13.74 0.76 -2.89
N ASN A 169 -12.79 0.71 -3.81
CA ASN A 169 -12.67 1.67 -4.90
C ASN A 169 -13.92 1.74 -5.82
N LYS A 170 -14.69 0.64 -5.87
CA LYS A 170 -15.96 0.57 -6.62
C LYS A 170 -17.13 1.18 -5.86
N ASP A 171 -16.96 1.50 -4.57
CA ASP A 171 -17.98 2.15 -3.76
C ASP A 171 -17.97 3.67 -4.02
N ARG A 172 -18.86 4.09 -4.92
CA ARG A 172 -18.99 5.50 -5.31
C ARG A 172 -19.37 6.40 -4.13
N ALA A 173 -20.25 5.93 -3.25
CA ALA A 173 -20.73 6.73 -2.12
C ALA A 173 -19.58 7.04 -1.15
N VAL A 174 -18.72 6.05 -0.86
CA VAL A 174 -17.54 6.26 -0.02
C VAL A 174 -16.54 7.21 -0.68
N LYS A 175 -16.29 7.10 -1.99
CA LYS A 175 -15.39 8.03 -2.70
C LYS A 175 -15.92 9.46 -2.71
N GLU A 176 -17.19 9.65 -3.04
CA GLU A 176 -17.86 10.96 -3.10
C GLU A 176 -17.86 11.62 -1.71
N ARG A 177 -18.16 10.84 -0.66
CA ARG A 177 -18.07 11.32 0.72
C ARG A 177 -16.65 11.68 1.14
N ASN A 178 -15.65 10.86 0.79
CA ASN A 178 -14.25 11.17 1.08
C ASN A 178 -13.84 12.49 0.43
N ALA A 179 -14.17 12.67 -0.86
CA ALA A 179 -13.88 13.90 -1.60
C ALA A 179 -14.57 15.13 -0.96
N ALA A 180 -15.85 15.01 -0.61
CA ALA A 180 -16.60 16.10 0.04
C ALA A 180 -16.00 16.50 1.39
N LEU A 181 -15.70 15.51 2.25
CA LEU A 181 -15.09 15.76 3.56
C LEU A 181 -13.69 16.38 3.40
N ARG A 182 -12.86 15.87 2.47
CA ARG A 182 -11.53 16.42 2.22
C ARG A 182 -11.60 17.87 1.75
N ASN A 183 -12.50 18.20 0.83
CA ASN A 183 -12.65 19.57 0.31
C ASN A 183 -13.18 20.57 1.35
N ALA A 184 -13.92 20.09 2.36
CA ALA A 184 -14.40 20.93 3.46
C ALA A 184 -13.35 21.20 4.55
N HIS A 185 -12.21 20.49 4.53
CA HIS A 185 -11.12 20.62 5.50
C HIS A 185 -9.83 21.21 4.88
N VAL A 186 -9.93 21.77 3.67
CA VAL A 186 -8.89 22.62 3.04
C VAL A 186 -9.26 24.08 3.29
#